data_AF-A0A0N4TEP9-F1
#
_entry.id   AF-A0A0N4TEP9-F1
#
_cell.length_a   1.000
_cell.length_b   1.000
_cell.length_c   1.000
_cell.angle_alpha   90.00
_cell.angle_beta   90.00
_cell.angle_gamma   90.00
#
_symmetry.space_group_name_H-M   'P 1'
#
loop_
_entity.id
_entity.type
_entity.pdbx_description
1 polymer ?
#
loop_
_entity_poly.entity_id
_entity_poly.type
_entity_poly.pdbx_seq_one_letter_code
_entity_poly.pdbx_strand_id
1 'polypeptide(L)'
;MYCTMYNDLYNTCVNITYISEDIGVRLSFSINGYIYISREISLRNPPPYCLSLPFLKEYASICLRLRNLKLRKRNLDGCLELDAELYHVHVATLHLGCFTIPI
;
A
#
# COMPACT_ATOMS: atom_id res chain seq x y z
N MET A 1 -1.95 -7.02 -10.79
CA MET A 1 -2.84 -5.85 -10.72
C MET A 1 -4.21 -6.30 -10.25
N TYR A 2 -4.69 -5.78 -9.11
CA TYR A 2 -6.02 -6.04 -8.55
C TYR A 2 -6.82 -4.75 -8.61
N CYS A 3 -8.05 -4.80 -9.14
CA CYS A 3 -8.92 -3.63 -9.26
C CYS A 3 -10.29 -3.90 -8.65
N THR A 4 -10.85 -2.91 -7.97
CA THR A 4 -12.17 -2.96 -7.36
C THR A 4 -12.96 -1.70 -7.74
N MET A 5 -14.25 -1.87 -8.04
CA MET A 5 -15.17 -0.77 -8.30
C MET A 5 -15.92 -0.42 -7.01
N TYR A 6 -15.87 0.85 -6.60
CA TYR A 6 -16.69 1.35 -5.48
C TYR A 6 -17.95 2.02 -6.05
N ASN A 7 -19.11 1.39 -5.85
CA ASN A 7 -20.43 1.89 -6.30
C ASN A 7 -20.45 2.40 -7.77
N ASP A 8 -19.75 1.72 -8.68
CA ASP A 8 -19.69 2.05 -10.12
C ASP A 8 -19.17 3.46 -10.51
N LEU A 9 -18.69 4.25 -9.55
CA LEU A 9 -18.22 5.63 -9.77
C LEU A 9 -16.69 5.73 -9.95
N TYR A 10 -15.94 4.88 -9.25
CA TYR A 10 -14.48 4.96 -9.22
C TYR A 10 -13.86 3.55 -9.34
N ASN A 11 -13.10 3.32 -10.41
CA ASN A 11 -12.30 2.11 -10.59
C ASN A 11 -10.95 2.30 -9.86
N THR A 12 -10.79 1.62 -8.74
CA THR A 12 -9.58 1.71 -7.90
C THR A 12 -8.72 0.49 -8.14
N CYS A 13 -7.48 0.69 -8.55
CA CYS A 13 -6.54 -0.38 -8.86
C CYS A 13 -5.28 -0.28 -8.01
N VAL A 14 -4.76 -1.45 -7.61
CA VAL A 14 -3.46 -1.60 -6.98
C VAL A 14 -2.62 -2.55 -7.82
N ASN A 15 -1.41 -2.15 -8.16
CA ASN A 15 -0.42 -3.04 -8.77
C ASN A 15 0.77 -3.21 -7.82
N ILE A 16 1.21 -4.45 -7.64
CA ILE A 16 2.34 -4.82 -6.79
C ILE A 16 3.25 -5.72 -7.63
N THR A 17 4.52 -5.37 -7.71
CA THR A 17 5.53 -6.13 -8.47
C THR A 17 6.76 -6.33 -7.62
N TYR A 18 7.28 -7.56 -7.56
CA TYR A 18 8.51 -7.87 -6.84
C TYR A 18 9.74 -7.39 -7.62
N ILE A 19 10.73 -6.86 -6.90
CA ILE A 19 12.03 -6.43 -7.44
C ILE A 19 13.11 -7.22 -6.71
N SER A 20 13.79 -8.10 -7.45
CA SER A 20 14.79 -9.02 -6.91
C SER A 20 16.10 -8.33 -6.49
N GLU A 21 16.53 -7.32 -7.24
CA GLU A 21 17.80 -6.62 -7.04
C GLU A 21 17.88 -5.93 -5.67
N ASP A 22 16.78 -5.28 -5.24
CA ASP A 22 16.71 -4.54 -3.97
C ASP A 22 15.90 -5.25 -2.89
N ILE A 23 15.43 -6.48 -3.15
CA ILE A 23 14.47 -7.21 -2.30
C ILE A 23 13.32 -6.26 -1.92
N GLY A 24 12.65 -5.73 -2.94
CA GLY A 24 11.65 -4.68 -2.84
C GLY A 24 10.34 -5.04 -3.52
N VAL A 25 9.34 -4.19 -3.32
CA VAL A 25 8.11 -4.20 -4.11
C VAL A 25 7.86 -2.83 -4.70
N ARG A 26 7.53 -2.79 -5.99
CA ARG A 26 6.95 -1.60 -6.61
C ARG A 26 5.45 -1.65 -6.43
N LEU A 27 4.91 -0.65 -5.74
CA LEU A 27 3.48 -0.48 -5.51
C LEU A 27 2.99 0.75 -6.26
N SER A 28 1.91 0.57 -7.04
CA SER A 28 1.15 1.68 -7.58
C SER A 28 -0.32 1.59 -7.22
N PHE A 29 -0.91 2.74 -6.89
CA PHE A 29 -2.33 2.90 -6.62
C PHE A 29 -2.89 3.93 -7.60
N SER A 30 -3.97 3.55 -8.28
CA SER A 30 -4.65 4.41 -9.24
C SER A 30 -6.16 4.42 -9.02
N ILE A 31 -6.78 5.56 -9.31
CA ILE A 31 -8.23 5.72 -9.37
C ILE A 31 -8.58 6.22 -10.76
N ASN A 32 -9.50 5.55 -11.45
CA ASN A 32 -9.90 5.84 -12.83
C ASN A 32 -8.70 5.94 -13.79
N GLY A 33 -7.67 5.11 -13.56
CA GLY A 33 -6.44 5.09 -14.34
C GLY A 33 -5.40 6.15 -13.96
N TYR A 34 -5.75 7.17 -13.17
CA TYR A 34 -4.79 8.16 -12.69
C TYR A 34 -3.99 7.62 -11.50
N ILE A 35 -2.66 7.63 -11.60
CA ILE A 35 -1.76 7.11 -10.57
C ILE A 35 -1.54 8.17 -9.50
N TYR A 36 -2.07 7.93 -8.30
CA TYR A 36 -1.87 8.81 -7.14
C TYR A 36 -0.66 8.39 -6.30
N ILE A 37 -0.31 7.10 -6.35
CA ILE A 37 0.84 6.55 -5.62
C ILE A 37 1.64 5.69 -6.58
N SER A 38 2.95 5.90 -6.64
CA SER A 38 3.90 5.02 -7.33
C SER A 38 5.21 5.04 -6.56
N ARG A 39 5.53 3.95 -5.89
CA ARG A 39 6.68 3.86 -4.98
C ARG A 39 7.31 2.48 -5.00
N GLU A 40 8.60 2.45 -4.70
CA GLU A 40 9.32 1.22 -4.38
C GLU A 40 9.52 1.16 -2.87
N ILE A 41 9.21 0.01 -2.29
CA ILE A 41 9.27 -0.23 -0.85
C ILE A 41 10.21 -1.41 -0.63
N SER A 42 11.25 -1.20 0.17
CA SER A 42 12.14 -2.30 0.58
C SER A 42 11.41 -3.27 1.51
N LEU A 43 11.59 -4.58 1.29
CA LEU A 43 11.00 -5.61 2.14
C LEU A 43 11.84 -5.92 3.38
N ARG A 44 13.09 -5.42 3.47
CA ARG A 44 13.99 -5.68 4.60
C ARG A 44 13.54 -4.97 5.89
N ASN A 45 12.92 -3.80 5.76
CA ASN A 45 12.25 -3.08 6.84
C ASN A 45 11.39 -1.95 6.23
N PRO A 46 10.20 -2.26 5.68
CA PRO A 46 9.40 -1.27 4.99
C PRO A 46 8.91 -0.20 5.97
N PRO A 47 9.31 1.08 5.83
CA PRO A 47 8.64 2.14 6.56
C PRO A 47 7.18 2.24 6.08
N PRO A 48 6.24 2.68 6.95
CA PRO A 48 4.91 3.03 6.48
C PRO A 48 5.01 4.18 5.47
N TYR A 49 4.21 4.12 4.41
CA TYR A 49 4.16 5.17 3.40
C TYR A 49 2.92 6.03 3.59
N CYS A 50 3.11 7.28 3.99
CA CYS A 50 2.02 8.19 4.33
C CYS A 50 1.68 9.16 3.20
N LEU A 51 0.39 9.30 2.90
CA LEU A 51 -0.17 10.40 2.13
C LEU A 51 -0.92 11.36 3.04
N SER A 52 -0.49 12.60 3.01
CA SER A 52 -1.27 13.74 3.49
C SER A 52 -2.52 13.92 2.61
N LEU A 53 -3.68 14.04 3.24
CA LEU A 53 -4.93 14.25 2.51
C LEU A 53 -4.97 15.66 1.90
N PRO A 54 -5.33 15.85 0.61
CA PRO A 54 -5.15 17.12 -0.11
C PRO A 54 -5.70 18.38 0.58
N PHE A 55 -6.79 18.25 1.35
CA PHE A 55 -7.45 19.34 2.08
C PHE A 55 -7.15 19.37 3.58
N LEU A 56 -6.47 18.35 4.11
CA LEU A 56 -6.17 18.19 5.53
C LEU A 56 -4.68 17.90 5.71
N LYS A 57 -3.82 18.44 4.85
CA LYS A 57 -2.43 17.96 4.74
C LYS A 57 -1.62 18.05 6.04
N GLU A 58 -1.90 19.07 6.84
CA GLU A 58 -1.27 19.33 8.15
C GLU A 58 -1.93 18.54 9.29
N TYR A 59 -3.13 18.01 9.06
CA TYR A 59 -3.98 17.46 10.11
C TYR A 59 -4.22 15.97 9.95
N ALA A 60 -4.21 15.45 8.74
CA ALA A 60 -4.60 14.07 8.46
C ALA A 60 -3.70 13.41 7.41
N SER A 61 -3.20 12.23 7.78
CA SER A 61 -2.48 11.32 6.91
C SER A 61 -3.16 9.95 6.89
N ILE A 62 -3.09 9.31 5.73
CA ILE A 62 -3.33 7.88 5.60
C ILE A 62 -1.99 7.23 5.28
N CYS A 63 -1.57 6.29 6.12
CA CYS A 63 -0.33 5.56 5.97
C CYS A 63 -0.59 4.13 5.53
N LEU A 64 0.07 3.71 4.46
CA LEU A 64 0.04 2.35 3.96
C LEU A 64 1.20 1.56 4.56
N ARG A 65 0.90 0.45 5.22
CA ARG A 65 1.89 -0.38 5.91
C ARG A 65 1.86 -1.81 5.40
N LEU A 66 3.04 -2.33 5.07
CA LEU A 66 3.23 -3.75 4.79
C LEU A 66 3.65 -4.47 6.08
N ARG A 67 2.98 -5.58 6.38
CA ARG A 67 3.29 -6.41 7.56
C ARG A 67 3.37 -7.88 7.21
N ASN A 68 3.98 -8.63 8.12
CA ASN A 68 4.09 -10.08 8.05
C ASN A 68 4.71 -10.57 6.73
N LEU A 69 5.64 -9.79 6.18
CA LEU A 69 6.34 -10.10 4.95
C LEU A 69 7.16 -11.38 5.12
N LYS A 70 6.94 -12.36 4.24
CA LYS A 70 7.66 -13.63 4.22
C LYS A 70 8.09 -13.96 2.81
N LEU A 71 9.40 -13.92 2.58
CA LEU A 71 10.02 -14.46 1.37
C LEU A 71 10.14 -15.98 1.50
N ARG A 72 9.48 -16.70 0.59
CA ARG A 72 9.62 -18.15 0.39
C ARG A 72 10.35 -18.40 -0.93
N LYS A 73 10.72 -19.65 -1.19
CA LYS A 73 11.47 -20.04 -2.41
C LYS A 73 10.85 -19.60 -3.74
N ARG A 74 9.51 -19.45 -3.80
CA ARG A 74 8.78 -19.10 -5.04
C ARG A 74 7.70 -18.05 -4.84
N ASN A 75 7.48 -17.59 -3.62
CA ASN A 75 6.39 -16.66 -3.31
C ASN A 75 6.86 -15.63 -2.29
N LEU A 76 6.29 -14.43 -2.39
CA LEU A 76 6.28 -13.40 -1.37
C LEU A 76 4.87 -13.33 -0.77
N ASP A 77 4.77 -13.61 0.53
CA ASP A 77 3.55 -13.41 1.31
C ASP A 77 3.63 -12.09 2.08
N GLY A 78 2.51 -11.40 2.26
CA GLY A 78 2.43 -10.17 3.04
C GLY A 78 1.00 -9.77 3.37
N CYS A 79 0.84 -8.80 4.27
CA CYS A 79 -0.44 -8.17 4.57
C CYS A 79 -0.36 -6.66 4.44
N LEU A 80 -1.49 -6.05 4.11
CA LEU A 80 -1.65 -4.63 3.89
C LEU A 80 -2.55 -4.02 4.96
N GLU A 81 -2.06 -2.97 5.61
CA GLU A 81 -2.81 -2.18 6.59
C GLU A 81 -2.82 -0.71 6.16
N LEU A 82 -3.90 -0.02 6.50
CA LEU A 82 -3.99 1.44 6.44
C LEU A 82 -4.10 1.98 7.86
N ASP A 83 -3.18 2.86 8.23
CA ASP A 83 -3.24 3.64 9.46
C ASP A 83 -3.79 5.03 9.13
N ALA A 84 -4.76 5.49 9.90
CA ALA A 84 -5.20 6.87 9.89
C ALA A 84 -4.53 7.63 11.03
N GLU A 85 -3.99 8.80 10.72
CA GLU A 85 -3.37 9.69 11.68
C GLU A 85 -4.09 11.03 11.65
N LEU A 86 -4.32 11.60 12.84
CA LEU A 86 -4.85 12.95 13.01
C LEU A 86 -3.90 13.74 13.93
N TYR A 87 -3.46 14.94 13.51
CA TYR A 87 -2.44 15.74 14.20
C TYR A 87 -1.17 14.93 14.53
N HIS A 88 -0.73 14.07 13.61
CA HIS A 88 0.40 13.14 13.78
C HIS A 88 0.20 12.07 14.88
N VAL A 89 -1.04 11.88 15.35
CA VAL A 89 -1.40 10.84 16.30
C VAL A 89 -2.17 9.75 15.57
N HIS A 90 -1.75 8.50 15.76
CA HIS A 90 -2.49 7.33 15.25
C HIS A 90 -3.89 7.28 15.88
N VAL A 91 -4.93 7.19 15.05
CA VAL A 91 -6.33 7.16 15.51
C VAL A 91 -7.07 5.89 15.10
N ALA A 92 -6.67 5.22 14.03
CA ALA A 92 -7.28 3.97 13.60
C ALA A 92 -6.36 3.14 12.70
N THR A 93 -6.53 1.82 12.75
CA THR A 93 -5.93 0.88 11.78
C THR A 93 -7.03 0.11 11.09
N LEU A 94 -6.96 0.05 9.76
CA LEU A 94 -7.79 -0.79 8.91
C LEU A 94 -6.94 -1.90 8.28
N HIS A 95 -7.32 -3.15 8.52
CA HIS A 95 -6.67 -4.31 7.91
C HIS A 95 -7.30 -4.60 6.55
N LEU A 96 -6.59 -4.30 5.46
CA LEU A 96 -7.08 -4.50 4.09
C LEU A 96 -7.00 -5.97 3.63
N GLY A 97 -6.20 -6.78 4.31
CA GLY A 97 -6.05 -8.21 4.04
C GLY A 97 -4.64 -8.61 3.65
N CYS A 98 -4.47 -9.86 3.23
CA CYS A 98 -3.18 -10.45 2.92
C CYS A 98 -3.10 -10.90 1.46
N PHE A 99 -1.88 -10.95 0.93
CA PHE A 99 -1.57 -11.30 -0.44
C PHE A 99 -0.44 -12.34 -0.50
N THR A 100 -0.44 -13.09 -1.59
CA THR A 100 0.66 -13.97 -2.01
C THR A 100 0.97 -13.64 -3.47
N ILE A 101 2.23 -13.32 -3.75
CA ILE A 101 2.70 -12.98 -5.09
C ILE A 101 3.80 -13.97 -5.48
N PRO A 102 3.72 -14.62 -6.66
CA PRO A 102 4.80 -15.45 -7.15
C PRO A 102 6.03 -14.60 -7.51
N ILE A 103 7.23 -15.11 -7.19
CA ILE A 103 8.53 -14.47 -7.48
C ILE A 103 9.39 -15.33 -8.41
#